data_AF-A0A7X7FLQ2-F1
#
_entry.id   AF-A0A7X7FLQ2-F1
#
_cell.length_a   1.000
_cell.length_b   1.000
_cell.length_c   1.000
_cell.angle_alpha   90.00
_cell.angle_beta   90.00
_cell.angle_gamma   90.00
#
_symmetry.space_group_name_H-M   'P 1'
#
loop_
_entity.id
_entity.type
_entity.pdbx_description
1 polymer ?
#
loop_
_entity_poly.entity_id
_entity_poly.type
_entity_poly.pdbx_seq_one_letter_code
_entity_poly.pdbx_strand_id
1 'polypeptide(L)'
;MAEDTERLYADRLKRYVTAMRNGKPDCIPIRPFVAEFAARYAGYTCQEVTHDYEKAFAAARKCAADFDWDAVVGNMVYVWTGLTQAIGLKYYAVPGIHISADTGFQYLEPPEDQAFMQPEDYDAFIEDPTGFLFNVWLPRVSTDVQAIGQPSTFRNNLSFLKGGMAMLSYFGGFGTQAARLRAESGTVSAIAGILKAPF
;
A
#
# COMPACT_ATOMS: atom_id res chain seq x y z
N MET A 1 -25.55 -14.97 13.23
CA MET A 1 -24.16 -14.65 12.84
C MET A 1 -24.14 -13.87 11.52
N ALA A 2 -24.34 -14.48 10.35
CA ALA A 2 -24.26 -13.76 9.07
C ALA A 2 -25.24 -12.57 8.91
N GLU A 3 -26.49 -12.73 9.35
CA GLU A 3 -27.51 -11.66 9.31
C GLU A 3 -27.19 -10.49 10.25
N ASP A 4 -26.50 -10.78 11.35
CA ASP A 4 -26.07 -9.76 12.34
C ASP A 4 -24.85 -8.99 11.83
N THR A 5 -23.89 -9.69 11.21
CA THR A 5 -22.70 -9.08 10.61
C THR A 5 -23.04 -8.17 9.42
N GLU A 6 -24.00 -8.55 8.58
CA GLU A 6 -24.45 -7.72 7.46
C GLU A 6 -25.15 -6.45 7.94
N ARG A 7 -25.98 -6.54 8.98
CA ARG A 7 -26.57 -5.36 9.62
C ARG A 7 -25.49 -4.45 10.21
N LEU A 8 -24.53 -5.01 10.93
CA LEU A 8 -23.40 -4.28 11.49
C LEU A 8 -22.61 -3.54 10.40
N TYR A 9 -22.34 -4.21 9.28
CA TYR A 9 -21.72 -3.60 8.10
C TYR A 9 -22.53 -2.42 7.56
N ALA A 10 -23.85 -2.58 7.41
CA ALA A 10 -24.72 -1.51 6.90
C ALA A 10 -24.71 -0.29 7.83
N ASP A 11 -24.76 -0.51 9.15
CA ASP A 11 -24.74 0.55 10.16
C ASP A 11 -23.39 1.30 10.16
N ARG A 12 -22.27 0.56 10.15
CA ARG A 12 -20.91 1.12 10.07
C ARG A 12 -20.70 1.88 8.76
N LEU A 13 -21.17 1.34 7.63
CA LEU A 13 -21.08 2.00 6.33
C LEU A 13 -21.87 3.31 6.31
N LYS A 14 -23.11 3.29 6.82
CA LYS A 14 -23.93 4.49 6.94
C LYS A 14 -23.23 5.54 7.79
N ARG A 15 -22.74 5.16 8.98
CA ARG A 15 -21.99 6.04 9.89
C ARG A 15 -20.77 6.65 9.22
N TYR A 16 -19.92 5.82 8.61
CA TYR A 16 -18.68 6.24 7.96
C TYR A 16 -18.95 7.18 6.77
N VAL A 17 -19.89 6.84 5.88
CA VAL A 17 -20.21 7.66 4.70
C VAL A 17 -20.94 8.95 5.08
N THR A 18 -21.78 8.95 6.12
CA THR A 18 -22.40 10.18 6.62
C THR A 18 -21.33 11.15 7.13
N ALA A 19 -20.34 10.69 7.88
CA ALA A 19 -19.23 11.53 8.32
C ALA A 19 -18.39 12.05 7.14
N MET A 20 -18.04 11.19 6.16
CA MET A 20 -17.32 11.58 4.94
C MET A 20 -18.04 12.66 4.11
N ARG A 21 -19.35 12.78 4.25
CA ARG A 21 -20.20 13.78 3.57
C ARG A 21 -20.49 15.01 4.42
N ASN A 22 -19.75 15.22 5.51
CA ASN A 22 -19.95 16.32 6.47
C ASN A 22 -21.36 16.32 7.12
N GLY A 23 -22.01 15.16 7.22
CA GLY A 23 -23.26 14.98 7.94
C GLY A 23 -23.05 14.67 9.43
N LYS A 24 -24.15 14.49 10.17
CA LYS A 24 -24.13 14.05 11.58
C LYS A 24 -24.43 12.54 11.68
N PRO A 25 -23.43 11.67 11.86
CA PRO A 25 -23.66 10.25 12.08
C PRO A 25 -24.28 9.98 13.46
N ASP A 26 -24.71 8.74 13.69
CA ASP A 26 -25.24 8.25 14.97
C ASP A 26 -24.19 8.26 16.09
N CYS A 27 -22.92 8.00 15.76
CA CYS A 27 -21.76 8.26 16.62
C CYS A 27 -20.49 8.54 15.77
N ILE A 28 -19.37 8.88 16.43
CA ILE A 28 -18.10 9.18 15.73
C ILE A 28 -17.52 7.89 15.16
N PRO A 29 -17.32 7.77 13.82
CA PRO A 29 -16.70 6.57 13.25
C PRO A 29 -15.19 6.49 13.54
N ILE A 30 -14.70 5.27 13.71
CA ILE A 30 -13.28 4.95 13.90
C ILE A 30 -12.74 4.24 12.67
N ARG A 31 -11.69 4.81 12.06
CA ARG A 31 -10.94 4.23 10.95
C ARG A 31 -9.44 4.49 11.12
N PRO A 32 -8.70 3.57 11.74
CA PRO A 32 -7.29 3.81 12.07
C PRO A 32 -6.35 3.37 10.95
N PHE A 33 -5.13 3.90 10.99
CA PHE A 33 -4.01 3.50 10.13
C PHE A 33 -3.02 2.69 10.96
N VAL A 34 -3.08 1.36 10.84
CA VAL A 34 -2.43 0.44 11.79
C VAL A 34 -1.36 -0.49 11.18
N ALA A 35 -0.90 -0.20 9.96
CA ALA A 35 0.20 -0.86 9.21
C ALA A 35 0.91 -2.04 9.93
N GLU A 36 2.15 -1.88 10.38
CA GLU A 36 2.93 -2.92 11.06
C GLU A 36 2.44 -3.22 12.49
N PHE A 37 1.65 -2.33 13.11
CA PHE A 37 0.97 -2.64 14.37
C PHE A 37 0.07 -3.87 14.22
N ALA A 38 -0.68 -3.97 13.12
CA ALA A 38 -1.54 -5.12 12.85
C ALA A 38 -0.74 -6.42 12.82
N ALA A 39 0.47 -6.39 12.25
CA ALA A 39 1.38 -7.55 12.21
C ALA A 39 1.74 -8.00 13.62
N ARG A 40 2.25 -7.08 14.45
CA ARG A 40 2.67 -7.36 15.82
C ARG A 40 1.50 -7.85 16.67
N TYR A 41 0.32 -7.24 16.54
CA TYR A 41 -0.90 -7.65 17.23
C TYR A 41 -1.36 -9.06 16.82
N ALA A 42 -1.19 -9.42 15.55
CA ALA A 42 -1.50 -10.75 15.03
C ALA A 42 -0.42 -11.81 15.31
N GLY A 43 0.70 -11.44 15.95
CA GLY A 43 1.80 -12.34 16.24
C GLY A 43 2.76 -12.58 15.07
N TYR A 44 2.72 -11.73 14.05
CA TYR A 44 3.67 -11.75 12.92
C TYR A 44 4.81 -10.76 13.13
N THR A 45 5.94 -11.05 12.49
CA THR A 45 7.03 -10.07 12.28
C THR A 45 6.67 -9.09 11.16
N CYS A 46 7.35 -7.94 11.12
CA CYS A 46 7.20 -6.98 10.01
C CYS A 46 7.65 -7.62 8.68
N GLN A 47 8.70 -8.43 8.70
CA GLN A 47 9.12 -9.25 7.57
C GLN A 47 7.96 -10.08 7.03
N GLU A 48 7.33 -10.93 7.84
CA GLU A 48 6.30 -11.83 7.34
C GLU A 48 5.17 -11.13 6.60
N VAL A 49 4.66 -10.01 7.11
CA VAL A 49 3.60 -9.25 6.44
C VAL A 49 4.09 -8.43 5.25
N THR A 50 5.37 -8.05 5.22
CA THR A 50 6.00 -7.35 4.08
C THR A 50 6.24 -8.31 2.92
N HIS A 51 6.63 -9.56 3.18
CA HIS A 51 6.91 -10.53 2.10
C HIS A 51 5.65 -11.26 1.63
N ASP A 52 4.66 -11.43 2.51
CA ASP A 52 3.40 -12.12 2.23
C ASP A 52 2.20 -11.24 2.57
N TYR A 53 1.58 -10.66 1.53
CA TYR A 53 0.43 -9.79 1.71
C TYR A 53 -0.83 -10.52 2.22
N GLU A 54 -0.91 -11.85 2.11
CA GLU A 54 -2.03 -12.60 2.68
C GLU A 54 -1.94 -12.65 4.21
N LYS A 55 -0.72 -12.72 4.76
CA LYS A 55 -0.50 -12.52 6.20
C LYS A 55 -0.85 -11.10 6.62
N ALA A 56 -0.52 -10.09 5.81
CA ALA A 56 -0.92 -8.71 6.07
C ALA A 56 -2.46 -8.54 6.07
N PHE A 57 -3.15 -9.16 5.10
CA PHE A 57 -4.62 -9.19 5.08
C PHE A 57 -5.21 -9.91 6.29
N ALA A 58 -4.62 -11.04 6.70
CA ALA A 58 -5.05 -11.77 7.89
C ALA A 58 -4.89 -10.95 9.16
N ALA A 59 -3.77 -10.25 9.32
CA ALA A 59 -3.51 -9.35 10.43
C ALA A 59 -4.53 -8.20 10.48
N ALA A 60 -4.81 -7.57 9.33
CA ALA A 60 -5.81 -6.51 9.23
C ALA A 60 -7.22 -7.00 9.60
N ARG A 61 -7.63 -8.18 9.11
CA ARG A 61 -8.92 -8.79 9.47
C ARG A 61 -9.01 -9.13 10.96
N LYS A 62 -7.94 -9.68 11.54
CA LYS A 62 -7.89 -9.96 12.98
C LYS A 62 -8.11 -8.69 13.80
N CYS A 63 -7.42 -7.61 13.45
CA CYS A 63 -7.64 -6.34 14.14
C CYS A 63 -9.07 -5.82 13.94
N ALA A 64 -9.60 -5.87 12.72
CA ALA A 64 -10.98 -5.45 12.44
C ALA A 64 -12.05 -6.28 13.19
N ALA A 65 -11.76 -7.54 13.50
CA ALA A 65 -12.65 -8.40 14.29
C ALA A 65 -12.51 -8.15 15.80
N ASP A 66 -11.28 -7.92 16.28
CA ASP A 66 -11.00 -7.77 17.70
C ASP A 66 -11.25 -6.34 18.21
N PHE A 67 -11.13 -5.35 17.33
CA PHE A 67 -11.38 -3.95 17.62
C PHE A 67 -12.70 -3.50 16.98
N ASP A 68 -13.48 -2.67 17.70
CA ASP A 68 -14.74 -2.11 17.19
C ASP A 68 -14.50 -0.96 16.20
N TRP A 69 -13.81 -1.25 15.10
CA TRP A 69 -13.54 -0.28 14.03
C TRP A 69 -14.66 -0.31 13.00
N ASP A 70 -15.13 0.88 12.61
CA ASP A 70 -16.17 1.01 11.58
C ASP A 70 -15.64 0.69 10.20
N ALA A 71 -14.40 1.11 9.94
CA ALA A 71 -13.78 1.00 8.64
C ALA A 71 -12.27 0.81 8.75
N VAL A 72 -11.68 0.11 7.79
CA VAL A 72 -10.23 -0.12 7.71
C VAL A 72 -9.74 -0.05 6.28
N VAL A 73 -8.46 0.24 6.10
CA VAL A 73 -7.79 -0.06 4.83
C VAL A 73 -7.53 -1.57 4.77
N GLY A 74 -7.80 -2.20 3.62
CA GLY A 74 -7.64 -3.65 3.45
C GLY A 74 -6.23 -4.17 3.76
N ASN A 75 -5.19 -3.38 3.45
CA ASN A 75 -3.82 -3.58 3.90
C ASN A 75 -3.05 -2.24 3.87
N MET A 76 -2.37 -1.91 4.98
CA MET A 76 -1.51 -0.72 5.08
C MET A 76 -0.01 -1.03 5.08
N VAL A 77 0.38 -2.31 5.04
CA VAL A 77 1.77 -2.70 4.79
C VAL A 77 2.04 -2.50 3.29
N TYR A 78 2.45 -1.28 2.94
CA TYR A 78 2.53 -0.82 1.55
C TYR A 78 3.78 -1.33 0.81
N VAL A 79 4.87 -1.57 1.53
CA VAL A 79 6.17 -1.99 0.97
C VAL A 79 6.21 -3.51 0.78
N TRP A 80 5.26 -4.04 0.03
CA TRP A 80 5.26 -5.47 -0.28
C TRP A 80 6.47 -5.82 -1.16
N THR A 81 7.27 -6.79 -0.71
CA THR A 81 8.55 -7.16 -1.35
C THR A 81 8.38 -7.55 -2.82
N GLY A 82 7.25 -8.18 -3.16
CA GLY A 82 6.95 -8.55 -4.54
C GLY A 82 6.90 -7.37 -5.50
N LEU A 83 6.57 -6.15 -5.03
CA LEU A 83 6.62 -4.95 -5.85
C LEU A 83 7.98 -4.26 -5.77
N THR A 84 8.50 -4.06 -4.56
CA THR A 84 9.72 -3.27 -4.35
C THR A 84 10.97 -3.93 -4.93
N GLN A 85 11.08 -5.26 -4.84
CA GLN A 85 12.19 -6.00 -5.46
C GLN A 85 11.95 -6.30 -6.93
N ALA A 86 10.70 -6.48 -7.39
CA ALA A 86 10.45 -6.75 -8.81
C ALA A 86 10.87 -5.57 -9.70
N ILE A 87 10.69 -4.34 -9.22
CA ILE A 87 11.12 -3.12 -9.94
C ILE A 87 12.52 -2.67 -9.49
N GLY A 88 13.17 -3.37 -8.56
CA GLY A 88 14.51 -3.05 -8.08
C GLY A 88 14.61 -1.68 -7.41
N LEU A 89 13.60 -1.28 -6.63
CA LEU A 89 13.57 0.01 -5.97
C LEU A 89 14.64 0.10 -4.87
N LYS A 90 15.48 1.14 -4.90
CA LYS A 90 16.58 1.32 -3.92
C LYS A 90 16.26 2.23 -2.74
N TYR A 91 15.07 2.82 -2.69
CA TYR A 91 14.68 3.79 -1.67
C TYR A 91 13.84 3.20 -0.53
N TYR A 92 13.66 1.88 -0.50
CA TYR A 92 12.99 1.16 0.59
C TYR A 92 13.94 0.21 1.31
N ALA A 93 14.08 0.38 2.61
CA ALA A 93 14.70 -0.58 3.49
C ALA A 93 13.66 -1.66 3.84
N VAL A 94 13.80 -2.85 3.26
CA VAL A 94 12.81 -3.93 3.38
C VAL A 94 13.10 -4.76 4.64
N PRO A 95 12.12 -4.98 5.52
CA PRO A 95 12.26 -5.85 6.70
C PRO A 95 12.78 -7.24 6.33
N GLY A 96 13.83 -7.69 7.02
CA GLY A 96 14.49 -8.97 6.80
C GLY A 96 15.42 -9.03 5.57
N ILE A 97 15.53 -7.96 4.78
CA ILE A 97 16.54 -7.84 3.71
C ILE A 97 17.55 -6.74 4.05
N HIS A 98 17.06 -5.52 4.31
CA HIS A 98 17.90 -4.35 4.56
C HIS A 98 17.93 -3.94 6.04
N ILE A 99 16.88 -4.26 6.78
CA ILE A 99 16.69 -3.93 8.20
C ILE A 99 16.18 -5.15 8.98
N SER A 100 16.17 -5.06 10.31
CA SER A 100 15.68 -6.13 11.18
C SER A 100 14.26 -6.60 10.80
N ALA A 101 13.99 -7.89 10.99
CA ALA A 101 12.69 -8.50 10.67
C ALA A 101 11.51 -7.91 11.45
N ASP A 102 11.78 -7.30 12.62
CA ASP A 102 10.77 -6.71 13.49
C ASP A 102 10.60 -5.20 13.32
N THR A 103 11.41 -4.57 12.46
CA THR A 103 11.33 -3.14 12.18
C THR A 103 10.46 -2.91 10.95
N GLY A 104 9.50 -1.98 11.02
CA GLY A 104 8.74 -1.56 9.83
C GLY A 104 9.64 -0.93 8.78
N PHE A 105 9.21 -0.93 7.52
CA PHE A 105 10.05 -0.44 6.43
C PHE A 105 10.53 0.99 6.69
N GLN A 106 11.69 1.33 6.13
CA GLN A 106 12.23 2.68 6.20
C GLN A 106 12.45 3.23 4.80
N TYR A 107 12.39 4.55 4.66
CA TYR A 107 12.87 5.22 3.45
C TYR A 107 14.40 5.33 3.50
N LEU A 108 15.03 5.02 2.38
CA LEU A 108 16.47 5.23 2.18
C LEU A 108 16.65 6.47 1.31
N GLU A 109 17.09 7.56 1.93
CA GLU A 109 17.44 8.77 1.21
C GLU A 109 18.88 8.71 0.73
N PRO A 110 19.15 9.06 -0.54
CA PRO A 110 20.52 9.22 -1.01
C PRO A 110 21.12 10.50 -0.40
N PRO A 111 22.45 10.67 -0.48
CA PRO A 111 23.08 11.97 -0.24
C PRO A 111 22.41 13.09 -1.06
N GLU A 112 22.43 14.34 -0.56
CA GLU A 112 21.75 15.48 -1.21
C GLU A 112 22.20 15.70 -2.66
N ASP A 113 23.51 15.55 -2.94
CA ASP A 113 24.09 15.66 -4.28
C ASP A 113 23.67 14.52 -5.23
N GLN A 114 22.98 13.51 -4.70
CA GLN A 114 22.43 12.36 -5.41
C GLN A 114 20.92 12.18 -5.17
N ALA A 115 20.23 13.23 -4.69
CA ALA A 115 18.78 13.24 -4.55
C ALA A 115 18.09 12.78 -5.85
N PHE A 116 17.06 11.94 -5.70
CA PHE A 116 16.36 11.35 -6.85
C PHE A 116 15.62 12.40 -7.70
N MET A 117 15.28 13.54 -7.08
CA MET A 117 14.77 14.74 -7.72
C MET A 117 15.56 15.92 -7.16
N GLN A 118 16.21 16.65 -8.04
CA GLN A 118 16.97 17.85 -7.73
C GLN A 118 16.08 19.09 -7.94
N PRO A 119 16.41 20.26 -7.35
CA PRO A 119 15.61 21.47 -7.51
C PRO A 119 15.38 21.88 -8.98
N GLU A 120 16.34 21.59 -9.85
CA GLU A 120 16.30 21.92 -11.28
C GLU A 120 15.30 21.04 -12.06
N ASP A 121 14.89 19.91 -11.48
CA ASP A 121 13.89 19.02 -12.07
C ASP A 121 12.45 19.53 -11.89
N TYR A 122 12.22 20.55 -11.06
CA TYR A 122 10.88 20.96 -10.63
C TYR A 122 10.03 21.47 -11.80
N ASP A 123 10.61 22.26 -12.70
CA ASP A 123 9.88 22.77 -13.87
C ASP A 123 9.42 21.62 -14.79
N ALA A 124 10.30 20.65 -15.02
CA ALA A 124 9.98 19.46 -15.83
C ALA A 124 8.90 18.57 -15.17
N PHE A 125 8.96 18.42 -13.84
CA PHE A 125 7.94 17.70 -13.09
C PHE A 125 6.59 18.41 -13.09
N ILE A 126 6.56 19.75 -12.98
CA ILE A 126 5.32 20.54 -13.01
C ILE A 126 4.68 20.49 -14.40
N GLU A 127 5.48 20.56 -15.46
CA GLU A 127 5.01 20.53 -16.85
C GLU A 127 4.39 19.17 -17.21
N ASP A 128 5.08 18.06 -16.89
CA ASP A 128 4.58 16.70 -17.13
C ASP A 128 4.94 15.77 -15.96
N PRO A 129 4.09 15.71 -14.92
CA PRO A 129 4.35 14.87 -13.75
C PRO A 129 4.50 13.39 -14.10
N THR A 130 3.71 12.89 -15.04
CA THR A 130 3.71 11.47 -15.39
C THR A 130 4.94 11.12 -16.21
N GLY A 131 5.25 11.93 -17.22
CA GLY A 131 6.45 11.78 -18.04
C GLY A 131 7.72 11.90 -17.21
N PHE A 132 7.82 12.89 -16.32
CA PHE A 132 8.97 13.02 -15.42
C PHE A 132 9.14 11.79 -14.52
N LEU A 133 8.05 11.34 -13.88
CA LEU A 133 8.12 10.19 -12.98
C LEU A 133 8.56 8.92 -13.69
N PHE A 134 8.08 8.65 -14.91
CA PHE A 134 8.43 7.43 -15.66
C PHE A 134 9.78 7.51 -16.38
N ASN A 135 10.13 8.67 -16.94
CA ASN A 135 11.26 8.79 -17.85
C ASN A 135 12.53 9.30 -17.17
N VAL A 136 12.40 10.02 -16.05
CA VAL A 136 13.52 10.64 -15.33
C VAL A 136 13.68 10.07 -13.93
N TRP A 137 12.62 10.11 -13.12
CA TRP A 137 12.71 9.69 -11.71
C TRP A 137 12.80 8.17 -11.53
N LEU A 138 11.96 7.38 -12.23
CA LEU A 138 11.93 5.92 -12.10
C LEU A 138 13.29 5.25 -12.39
N PRO A 139 14.02 5.60 -13.47
CA PRO A 139 15.38 5.10 -13.68
C PRO A 139 16.36 5.50 -12.57
N ARG A 140 16.17 6.68 -11.94
CA ARG A 140 17.02 7.13 -10.84
C ARG A 140 16.76 6.38 -9.54
N VAL A 141 15.57 5.83 -9.32
CA VAL A 141 15.20 5.10 -8.08
C VAL A 141 15.18 3.58 -8.22
N SER A 142 15.46 3.06 -9.40
CA SER A 142 15.52 1.63 -9.69
C SER A 142 16.94 1.20 -10.07
N THR A 143 17.34 0.00 -9.67
CA THR A 143 18.59 -0.62 -10.14
C THR A 143 18.48 -1.23 -11.52
N ASP A 144 17.27 -1.57 -11.97
CA ASP A 144 17.04 -2.36 -13.18
C ASP A 144 16.51 -1.51 -14.35
N VAL A 145 15.70 -0.48 -14.07
CA VAL A 145 15.09 0.38 -15.09
C VAL A 145 16.14 1.29 -15.71
N GLN A 146 16.26 1.26 -17.04
CA GLN A 146 17.19 2.09 -17.79
C GLN A 146 16.58 3.45 -18.13
N ALA A 147 17.43 4.48 -18.17
CA ALA A 147 17.03 5.82 -18.60
C ALA A 147 16.66 5.83 -20.09
N ILE A 148 15.76 6.74 -20.48
CA ILE A 148 15.37 6.91 -21.88
C ILE A 148 16.60 7.20 -22.75
N GLY A 149 16.66 6.53 -23.91
CA GLY A 149 17.78 6.62 -24.84
C GLY A 149 18.94 5.65 -24.58
N GLN A 150 18.97 4.98 -23.42
CA GLN A 150 19.95 3.93 -23.15
C GLN A 150 19.52 2.58 -23.74
N PRO A 151 20.47 1.68 -24.07
CA PRO A 151 20.14 0.32 -24.50
C PRO A 151 19.33 -0.42 -23.43
N SER A 152 18.20 -1.01 -23.82
CA SER A 152 17.45 -1.86 -22.90
C SER A 152 18.25 -3.11 -22.51
N THR A 153 18.07 -3.56 -21.27
CA THR A 153 18.68 -4.79 -20.75
C THR A 153 17.61 -5.85 -20.48
N PHE A 154 18.04 -7.10 -20.38
CA PHE A 154 17.15 -8.17 -19.92
C PHE A 154 16.51 -7.85 -18.55
N ARG A 155 17.29 -7.27 -17.63
CA ARG A 155 16.82 -6.88 -16.29
C ARG A 155 15.76 -5.76 -16.35
N ASN A 156 15.94 -4.76 -17.21
CA ASN A 156 14.94 -3.72 -17.46
C ASN A 156 13.60 -4.30 -17.93
N ASN A 157 13.62 -5.15 -18.96
CA ASN A 157 12.37 -5.73 -19.48
C ASN A 157 11.71 -6.65 -18.45
N LEU A 158 12.51 -7.41 -17.71
CA LEU A 158 12.01 -8.31 -16.69
C LEU A 158 11.43 -7.59 -15.48
N SER A 159 11.94 -6.41 -15.12
CA SER A 159 11.44 -5.65 -13.97
C SER A 159 10.00 -5.17 -14.20
N PHE A 160 9.68 -4.68 -15.40
CA PHE A 160 8.31 -4.32 -15.77
C PHE A 160 7.38 -5.53 -15.84
N LEU A 161 7.83 -6.65 -16.41
CA LEU A 161 7.04 -7.87 -16.47
C LEU A 161 6.71 -8.39 -15.06
N LYS A 162 7.71 -8.56 -14.21
CA LYS A 162 7.53 -9.03 -12.83
C LYS A 162 6.72 -8.04 -12.01
N GLY A 163 7.03 -6.75 -12.11
CA GLY A 163 6.36 -5.68 -11.37
C GLY A 163 4.88 -5.60 -11.73
N GLY A 164 4.53 -5.69 -13.01
CA GLY A 164 3.14 -5.73 -13.47
C GLY A 164 2.39 -6.96 -12.96
N MET A 165 2.97 -8.16 -13.07
CA MET A 165 2.36 -9.39 -12.54
C MET A 165 2.18 -9.34 -11.02
N ALA A 166 3.18 -8.84 -10.30
CA ALA A 166 3.13 -8.69 -8.85
C ALA A 166 2.00 -7.73 -8.45
N MET A 167 1.94 -6.55 -9.06
CA MET A 167 0.89 -5.55 -8.82
C MET A 167 -0.51 -6.11 -9.10
N LEU A 168 -0.69 -6.85 -10.21
CA LEU A 168 -1.96 -7.51 -10.53
C LEU A 168 -2.35 -8.57 -9.49
N SER A 169 -1.39 -9.39 -9.04
CA SER A 169 -1.63 -10.40 -7.99
C SER A 169 -2.07 -9.74 -6.69
N TYR A 170 -1.36 -8.71 -6.25
CA TYR A 170 -1.67 -8.00 -5.01
C TYR A 170 -3.04 -7.30 -5.07
N PHE A 171 -3.32 -6.57 -6.16
CA PHE A 171 -4.62 -5.90 -6.32
C PHE A 171 -5.78 -6.88 -6.52
N GLY A 172 -5.55 -8.02 -7.17
CA GLY A 172 -6.54 -9.10 -7.28
C GLY A 172 -6.98 -9.63 -5.91
N GLY A 173 -6.10 -9.64 -4.92
CA GLY A 173 -6.40 -10.08 -3.56
C GLY A 173 -7.37 -9.17 -2.78
N PHE A 174 -7.47 -7.88 -3.13
CA PHE A 174 -8.31 -6.94 -2.39
C PHE A 174 -9.82 -7.24 -2.50
N GLY A 175 -10.26 -7.89 -3.58
CA GLY A 175 -11.67 -8.30 -3.72
C GLY A 175 -12.07 -9.30 -2.64
N THR A 176 -11.28 -10.35 -2.46
CA THR A 176 -11.48 -11.34 -1.39
C THR A 176 -11.29 -10.70 -0.01
N GLN A 177 -10.29 -9.82 0.16
CA GLN A 177 -10.09 -9.13 1.43
C GLN A 177 -11.31 -8.29 1.84
N ALA A 178 -11.87 -7.50 0.91
CA ALA A 178 -13.06 -6.69 1.18
C ALA A 178 -14.28 -7.57 1.50
N ALA A 179 -14.48 -8.66 0.77
CA ALA A 179 -15.57 -9.60 1.03
C ALA A 179 -15.46 -10.22 2.42
N ARG A 180 -14.25 -10.60 2.85
CA ARG A 180 -14.00 -11.20 4.17
C ARG A 180 -14.14 -10.19 5.30
N LEU A 181 -13.65 -8.95 5.16
CA LEU A 181 -13.87 -7.90 6.16
C LEU A 181 -15.36 -7.69 6.45
N ARG A 182 -16.18 -7.64 5.39
CA ARG A 182 -17.64 -7.53 5.49
C ARG A 182 -18.25 -8.78 6.14
N ALA A 183 -17.94 -9.97 5.63
CA ALA A 183 -18.60 -11.20 6.07
C ALA A 183 -18.17 -11.68 7.46
N GLU A 184 -16.92 -11.46 7.85
CA GLU A 184 -16.34 -11.98 9.11
C GLU A 184 -16.48 -10.99 10.27
N SER A 185 -16.42 -9.68 10.00
CA SER A 185 -16.37 -8.66 11.06
C SER A 185 -17.33 -7.49 10.87
N GLY A 186 -18.07 -7.43 9.77
CA GLY A 186 -18.97 -6.31 9.47
C GLY A 186 -18.20 -5.00 9.23
N THR A 187 -16.92 -5.07 8.89
CA THR A 187 -16.05 -3.89 8.80
C THR A 187 -16.01 -3.36 7.37
N VAL A 188 -16.09 -2.05 7.22
CA VAL A 188 -16.07 -1.39 5.91
C VAL A 188 -14.65 -1.35 5.37
N SER A 189 -14.43 -1.90 4.17
CA SER A 189 -13.19 -1.64 3.43
C SER A 189 -13.20 -0.20 2.91
N ALA A 190 -12.33 0.63 3.46
CA ALA A 190 -12.26 2.06 3.20
C ALA A 190 -10.87 2.44 2.71
N ILE A 191 -10.63 2.24 1.42
CA ILE A 191 -9.55 2.89 0.67
C ILE A 191 -10.13 3.36 -0.67
N ALA A 192 -9.91 4.62 -1.01
CA ALA A 192 -10.31 5.20 -2.28
C ALA A 192 -9.10 5.95 -2.86
N GLY A 193 -8.80 5.68 -4.14
CA GLY A 193 -7.66 6.29 -4.84
C GLY A 193 -6.31 5.74 -4.38
N ILE A 194 -5.70 4.87 -5.21
CA ILE A 194 -4.24 4.70 -5.22
C ILE A 194 -3.61 5.59 -6.31
N LEU A 195 -4.41 5.99 -7.31
CA LEU A 195 -3.96 6.65 -8.55
C LEU A 195 -4.94 7.72 -9.06
N LYS A 196 -5.50 8.56 -8.18
CA LYS A 196 -6.18 9.77 -8.64
C LYS A 196 -5.31 10.98 -8.29
N ALA A 197 -4.43 11.35 -9.21
CA ALA A 197 -4.01 12.73 -9.31
C ALA A 197 -5.25 13.60 -9.58
N PRO A 198 -5.33 14.81 -9.01
CA PRO A 198 -6.46 15.70 -9.21
C PRO A 198 -6.43 16.25 -10.63
N PHE A 199 -7.16 15.61 -11.54
CA PHE A 199 -7.64 16.21 -12.78
C PHE A 199 -9.10 15.81 -12.98
#